data_AF-A0A0F9ITT2-F1
#
_entry.id   AF-A0A0F9ITT2-F1
#
_cell.length_a   1.000
_cell.length_b   1.000
_cell.length_c   1.000
_cell.angle_alpha   90.00
_cell.angle_beta   90.00
_cell.angle_gamma   90.00
#
_symmetry.space_group_name_H-M   'P 1'
#
loop_
_entity.id
_entity.type
_entity.pdbx_description
1 polymer ?
#
loop_
_entity_poly.entity_id
_entity_poly.type
_entity_poly.pdbx_seq_one_letter_code
_entity_poly.pdbx_strand_id
1 'polypeptide(L)'
;MSKAGDIVAVIRRVIDPDAPYDVPSHADVRLLRKHADRLETWGRAYPLDIFPEPDMKAAAELLIAGGITLDAISASNMRHVIA
;
A
#
# COMPACT_ATOMS: atom_id res chain seq x y z
N MET A 1 -26.51 -11.89 34.90
CA MET A 1 -26.58 -11.37 33.51
C MET A 1 -25.33 -11.85 32.79
N SER A 2 -25.48 -12.61 31.71
CA SER A 2 -24.37 -13.35 31.08
C SER A 2 -23.56 -12.45 30.14
N LYS A 3 -22.24 -12.33 30.38
CA LYS A 3 -21.26 -11.58 29.56
C LYS A 3 -21.18 -12.04 28.10
N ALA A 4 -21.77 -13.18 27.76
CA ALA A 4 -21.78 -13.71 26.39
C ALA A 4 -22.78 -12.98 25.46
N GLY A 5 -23.84 -12.38 26.01
CA GLY A 5 -24.84 -11.64 25.22
C GLY A 5 -24.31 -10.33 24.63
N ASP A 6 -23.39 -9.68 25.34
CA ASP A 6 -22.87 -8.36 24.97
C ASP A 6 -21.85 -8.42 23.82
N ILE A 7 -21.05 -9.48 23.73
CA ILE A 7 -20.06 -9.64 22.63
C ILE A 7 -20.76 -9.85 21.28
N VAL A 8 -21.85 -10.63 21.26
CA VAL A 8 -22.61 -10.89 20.02
C VAL A 8 -23.32 -9.63 19.51
N ALA A 9 -23.78 -8.77 20.42
CA ALA A 9 -24.38 -7.48 20.07
C ALA A 9 -23.35 -6.48 19.54
N VAL A 10 -22.12 -6.49 20.07
CA VAL A 10 -21.02 -5.65 19.58
C VAL A 10 -20.56 -6.09 18.18
N ILE A 11 -20.42 -7.39 17.94
CA ILE A 11 -20.03 -7.92 16.62
C ILE A 11 -21.07 -7.55 15.55
N ARG A 12 -22.37 -7.66 15.86
CA ARG A 12 -23.47 -7.27 14.97
C ARG A 12 -23.55 -5.77 14.63
N ARG A 13 -22.93 -4.91 15.45
CA ARG A 13 -23.03 -3.44 15.29
C ARG A 13 -21.86 -2.85 14.51
N VAL A 14 -20.73 -3.56 14.44
CA VAL A 14 -19.52 -3.14 13.70
C VAL A 14 -19.63 -3.42 12.21
N ILE A 15 -20.43 -4.42 11.83
CA ILE A 15 -20.66 -4.82 10.45
C ILE A 15 -22.16 -4.68 10.25
N ASP A 16 -22.59 -3.61 9.57
CA ASP A 16 -23.97 -3.41 9.14
C ASP A 16 -24.48 -4.71 8.46
N PRO A 17 -25.35 -5.49 9.12
CA PRO A 17 -25.72 -6.82 8.64
C PRO A 17 -26.68 -6.78 7.44
N ASP A 18 -27.30 -5.62 7.20
CA ASP A 18 -28.26 -5.39 6.13
C ASP A 18 -27.65 -4.60 4.96
N ALA A 19 -26.45 -4.04 5.15
CA ALA A 19 -25.64 -3.61 4.03
C ALA A 19 -25.36 -4.84 3.15
N PRO A 20 -25.64 -4.79 1.83
CA PRO A 20 -25.30 -5.88 0.94
C PRO A 20 -23.78 -6.01 0.87
N TYR A 21 -23.21 -6.83 1.75
CA TYR A 21 -21.85 -7.29 1.60
C TYR A 21 -21.87 -8.32 0.48
N ASP A 22 -21.51 -7.89 -0.71
CA ASP A 22 -21.30 -8.81 -1.82
C ASP A 22 -20.14 -9.73 -1.42
N VAL A 23 -20.46 -10.98 -1.10
CA VAL A 23 -19.45 -11.96 -0.67
C VAL A 23 -18.54 -12.19 -1.88
N PRO A 24 -17.24 -11.83 -1.80
CA PRO A 24 -16.35 -11.99 -2.94
C PRO A 24 -16.34 -13.44 -3.39
N SER A 25 -16.43 -13.68 -4.69
CA SER A 25 -16.34 -15.03 -5.21
C SER A 25 -14.95 -15.61 -4.91
N HIS A 26 -14.82 -16.95 -4.99
CA HIS A 26 -13.51 -17.58 -4.88
C HIS A 26 -12.52 -17.07 -5.94
N ALA A 27 -13.01 -16.58 -7.08
CA ALA A 27 -12.17 -15.95 -8.10
C ALA A 27 -11.66 -14.58 -7.63
N ASP A 28 -12.52 -13.78 -7.02
CA ASP A 28 -12.16 -12.45 -6.48
C ASP A 28 -11.11 -12.58 -5.37
N VAL A 29 -11.32 -13.53 -4.44
CA VAL A 29 -10.35 -13.80 -3.36
C VAL A 29 -8.98 -14.21 -3.93
N ARG A 30 -8.94 -15.05 -4.98
CA ARG A 30 -7.68 -15.45 -5.62
C ARG A 30 -7.00 -14.28 -6.32
N LEU A 31 -7.76 -13.43 -6.99
CA LEU A 31 -7.23 -12.24 -7.66
C LEU A 31 -6.62 -11.27 -6.63
N LEU A 32 -7.36 -10.97 -5.56
CA LEU A 32 -6.89 -10.11 -4.48
C LEU A 32 -5.62 -10.64 -3.83
N ARG A 33 -5.56 -11.95 -3.54
CA ARG A 33 -4.34 -12.59 -3.01
C ARG A 33 -3.15 -12.45 -3.97
N LYS A 34 -3.34 -12.72 -5.26
CA LYS A 34 -2.29 -12.55 -6.27
C LYS A 34 -1.74 -11.11 -6.31
N HIS A 35 -2.61 -10.11 -6.18
CA HIS A 35 -2.18 -8.71 -6.13
C HIS A 35 -1.48 -8.38 -4.81
N ALA A 36 -1.98 -8.87 -3.67
CA ALA A 36 -1.35 -8.70 -2.37
C ALA A 36 0.07 -9.29 -2.34
N ASP A 37 0.26 -10.51 -2.85
CA ASP A 37 1.57 -11.17 -2.91
C ASP A 37 2.56 -10.38 -3.79
N ARG A 38 2.08 -9.78 -4.88
CA ARG A 38 2.90 -8.92 -5.77
C ARG A 38 3.31 -7.62 -5.08
N LEU A 39 2.39 -6.97 -4.37
CA LEU A 39 2.68 -5.76 -3.58
C LEU A 39 3.66 -6.06 -2.45
N GLU A 40 3.48 -7.18 -1.76
CA GLU A 40 4.41 -7.62 -0.71
C GLU A 40 5.82 -7.88 -1.27
N THR A 41 5.91 -8.53 -2.43
CA THR A 41 7.19 -8.75 -3.11
C THR A 41 7.89 -7.43 -3.42
N TRP A 42 7.17 -6.42 -3.90
CA TRP A 42 7.74 -5.09 -4.17
C TRP A 42 8.15 -4.36 -2.90
N GLY A 43 7.34 -4.41 -1.84
CA GLY A 43 7.65 -3.79 -0.56
C GLY A 43 8.89 -4.40 0.11
N ARG A 44 9.12 -5.70 -0.08
CA ARG A 44 10.33 -6.38 0.42
C ARG A 44 11.57 -6.17 -0.47
N ALA A 45 11.41 -5.71 -1.70
CA ALA A 45 12.54 -5.54 -2.63
C ALA A 45 13.44 -4.35 -2.26
N TYR A 46 12.88 -3.31 -1.62
CA TYR A 46 13.61 -2.10 -1.23
C TYR A 46 13.30 -1.72 0.22
N PRO A 47 13.77 -2.52 1.20
CA PRO A 47 13.49 -2.24 2.59
C PRO A 47 14.36 -1.06 3.09
N LEU A 48 13.79 -0.19 3.91
CA LEU A 48 14.40 1.09 4.33
C LEU A 48 15.64 0.92 5.23
N ASP A 49 15.81 -0.25 5.83
CA ASP A 49 16.99 -0.61 6.62
C ASP A 49 18.22 -0.90 5.74
N ILE A 50 18.00 -1.36 4.50
CA ILE A 50 19.05 -1.57 3.49
C ILE A 50 19.21 -0.33 2.60
N PHE A 51 18.09 0.31 2.25
CA PHE A 51 18.02 1.51 1.41
C PHE A 51 17.43 2.68 2.20
N PRO A 52 18.21 3.33 3.06
CA PRO A 52 17.73 4.45 3.85
C PRO A 52 17.35 5.63 2.95
N GLU A 53 16.39 6.43 3.42
CA GLU A 53 16.01 7.66 2.75
C GLU A 53 17.23 8.61 2.67
N PRO A 54 17.58 9.11 1.47
CA PRO A 54 18.66 10.08 1.34
C PRO A 54 18.24 11.48 1.82
N ASP A 55 19.22 12.36 2.06
CA ASP A 55 18.94 13.79 2.19
C ASP A 55 18.50 14.36 0.84
N MET A 56 17.19 14.51 0.67
CA MET A 56 16.59 14.99 -0.57
C MET A 56 16.97 16.43 -0.92
N LYS A 57 17.34 17.26 0.06
CA LYS A 57 17.79 18.63 -0.19
C LYS A 57 19.17 18.61 -0.81
N ALA A 58 20.10 17.85 -0.21
CA ALA A 58 21.44 17.68 -0.75
C ALA A 58 21.41 17.04 -2.15
N ALA A 59 20.54 16.05 -2.36
CA ALA A 59 20.34 15.42 -3.66
C ALA A 59 19.86 16.44 -4.72
N ALA A 60 18.89 17.29 -4.39
CA ALA A 60 18.39 18.31 -5.30
C ALA A 60 19.49 19.32 -5.70
N GLU A 61 20.29 19.79 -4.75
CA GLU A 61 21.40 20.72 -5.00
C GLU A 61 22.45 20.12 -5.95
N LEU A 62 22.85 18.86 -5.73
CA LEU A 62 23.81 18.15 -6.58
C LEU A 62 23.28 17.92 -7.99
N LEU A 63 22.01 17.55 -8.14
CA LEU A 63 21.39 17.33 -9.44
C LEU A 63 21.31 18.62 -10.25
N ILE A 64 20.93 19.73 -9.60
CA ILE A 64 20.89 21.06 -10.24
C ILE A 64 22.28 21.47 -10.71
N ALA A 65 23.32 21.26 -9.89
CA ALA A 65 24.70 21.51 -10.29
C ALA A 65 25.13 20.66 -11.52
N GLY A 66 24.54 19.48 -11.68
CA GLY A 66 24.72 18.60 -12.85
C GLY A 66 23.81 18.91 -14.04
N GLY A 67 22.95 19.94 -13.97
CA GLY A 67 22.08 20.34 -15.08
C GLY A 67 20.77 19.54 -15.22
N ILE A 68 20.34 18.83 -14.17
CA ILE A 68 19.05 18.12 -14.11
C ILE A 68 18.31 18.46 -12.82
N THR A 69 17.05 18.03 -12.68
CA THR A 69 16.26 18.24 -11.46
C THR A 69 15.83 16.92 -10.84
N LEU A 70 15.62 16.93 -9.52
CA LEU A 70 15.03 15.80 -8.80
C LEU A 70 13.63 15.46 -9.37
N ASP A 71 12.87 16.47 -9.79
CA ASP A 71 11.55 16.29 -10.43
C ASP A 71 11.63 15.54 -11.76
N ALA A 72 12.62 15.84 -12.59
CA ALA A 72 12.80 15.17 -13.88
C ALA A 72 13.10 13.67 -13.70
N ILE A 73 13.97 13.33 -12.74
CA ILE A 73 14.27 11.94 -12.37
C ILE A 73 13.03 11.26 -11.80
N SER A 74 12.34 11.93 -10.87
CA SER A 74 11.13 11.40 -10.24
C SER A 74 10.03 11.13 -11.26
N ALA A 75 9.77 12.06 -12.18
CA ALA A 75 8.82 11.89 -13.26
C ALA A 75 9.20 10.75 -14.20
N SER A 76 10.50 10.56 -14.49
CA SER A 76 10.99 9.42 -15.26
C SER A 76 10.67 8.11 -14.56
N ASN A 77 11.05 7.97 -13.29
CA ASN A 77 10.83 6.76 -12.51
C ASN A 77 9.33 6.44 -12.42
N MET A 78 8.48 7.43 -12.15
CA MET A 78 7.03 7.22 -12.03
C MET A 78 6.38 6.76 -13.35
N ARG A 79 6.83 7.24 -14.52
CA ARG A 79 6.31 6.77 -15.82
C ARG A 79 6.53 5.28 -16.05
N HIS A 80 7.60 4.72 -15.52
CA HIS A 80 7.92 3.30 -15.66
C HIS A 80 7.25 2.41 -14.60
N VAL A 81 6.59 3.01 -13.59
CA VAL A 81 5.87 2.27 -12.54
C VAL A 81 4.40 2.04 -12.91
N ILE A 82 3.78 2.96 -13.66
CA ILE A 82 2.36 2.91 -14.05
C ILE A 82 2.15 2.15 -15.38
N ALA A 83 3.21 1.96 -16.17
CA ALA A 83 3.16 1.34 -17.49
C ALA A 83 3.33 -0.19 -17.47
#